data_AF-A0AAD1W066-F1
#
_entry.id   AF-A0AAD1W066-F1
#
_cell.length_a   1.000
_cell.length_b   1.000
_cell.length_c   1.000
_cell.angle_alpha   90.00
_cell.angle_beta   90.00
_cell.angle_gamma   90.00
#
_symmetry.space_group_name_H-M   'P 1'
#
loop_
_entity.id
_entity.type
_entity.pdbx_description
1 polymer ?
#
loop_
_entity_poly.entity_id
_entity_poly.type
_entity_poly.pdbx_seq_one_letter_code
_entity_poly.pdbx_strand_id
1 'polypeptide(L)'
;MDTDIISIRPVPEDNFLTAEAQEVLNNAVLGLPAHHNFTWNSMEDFVKNYKGNVWGNQGPHLFTRVLKKFCNISRFESVQDLVCKNVSYLYPQRYYPIPYASWKKYYQAWEKFPTFDESYALHIWNKMNKQKKTMVPGSKTLMEHLYQQHCPTTYGAI
;
A
#
# COMPACT_ATOMS: atom_id res chain seq x y z
N MET A 1 4.77 6.52 -4.31
CA MET A 1 3.44 5.88 -4.39
C MET A 1 3.40 5.10 -5.69
N ASP A 2 3.02 3.82 -5.64
CA ASP A 2 2.85 2.99 -6.83
C ASP A 2 1.74 3.55 -7.74
N THR A 3 1.83 3.24 -9.04
CA THR A 3 0.93 3.80 -10.07
C THR A 3 -0.47 3.16 -10.07
N ASP A 4 -0.64 2.05 -9.36
CA ASP A 4 -1.90 1.31 -9.21
C ASP A 4 -2.52 1.55 -7.83
N ILE A 5 -2.53 2.81 -7.42
CA ILE A 5 -3.13 3.29 -6.17
C ILE A 5 -4.13 4.39 -6.49
N ILE A 6 -5.36 4.25 -5.98
CA ILE A 6 -6.39 5.30 -6.05
C ILE A 6 -6.38 6.07 -4.74
N SER A 7 -5.98 7.34 -4.77
CA SER A 7 -6.07 8.23 -3.62
C SER A 7 -7.51 8.63 -3.36
N ILE A 8 -8.01 8.43 -2.14
CA ILE A 8 -9.40 8.73 -1.77
C ILE A 8 -9.51 9.86 -0.75
N ARG A 9 -8.46 10.14 0.03
CA ARG A 9 -8.36 11.24 1.00
C ARG A 9 -6.92 11.76 1.13
N PRO A 10 -6.73 12.99 1.65
CA PRO A 10 -5.41 13.50 2.01
C PRO A 10 -4.73 12.61 3.05
N VAL A 11 -3.41 12.44 2.92
CA VAL A 11 -2.57 11.74 3.88
C VAL A 11 -2.08 12.77 4.93
N PRO A 12 -2.40 12.61 6.23
CA PRO A 12 -2.00 13.57 7.24
C PRO A 12 -0.55 13.40 7.72
N GLU A 13 0.10 12.27 7.44
CA GLU A 13 1.49 12.00 7.85
C GLU A 13 2.51 12.35 6.76
N ASP A 14 3.61 13.00 7.17
CA ASP A 14 4.75 13.30 6.28
C ASP A 14 5.94 12.32 6.46
N ASN A 15 5.99 11.61 7.59
CA ASN A 15 7.04 10.66 7.93
C ASN A 15 6.46 9.29 8.31
N PHE A 16 6.12 8.48 7.32
CA PHE A 16 5.43 7.22 7.49
C PHE A 16 5.88 6.09 6.56
N LEU A 17 5.64 4.87 7.02
CA LEU A 17 5.74 3.60 6.29
C LEU A 17 4.41 2.87 6.39
N THR A 18 4.17 1.90 5.50
CA THR A 18 2.85 1.23 5.41
C THR A 18 2.95 -0.28 5.52
N ALA A 19 2.15 -0.85 6.43
CA ALA A 19 1.95 -2.29 6.59
C ALA A 19 1.09 -2.83 5.46
N GLU A 20 1.49 -3.92 4.79
CA GLU A 20 0.52 -4.65 3.94
C GLU A 20 -0.17 -5.80 4.67
N ALA A 21 0.49 -6.35 5.69
CA ALA A 21 0.00 -7.48 6.48
C ALA A 21 0.68 -7.50 7.85
N GLN A 22 0.27 -8.43 8.71
CA GLN A 22 0.92 -8.67 10.00
C GLN A 22 2.41 -8.95 9.79
N GLU A 23 3.25 -8.19 10.50
CA GLU A 23 4.72 -8.29 10.44
C GLU A 23 5.35 -8.02 9.06
N VAL A 24 4.61 -7.46 8.10
CA VAL A 24 5.12 -7.17 6.75
C VAL A 24 4.82 -5.73 6.34
N LEU A 25 5.89 -4.98 6.11
CA LEU A 25 5.85 -3.69 5.42
C LEU A 25 5.74 -3.89 3.91
N ASN A 26 5.10 -2.94 3.26
CA ASN A 26 5.18 -2.73 1.81
C ASN A 26 5.78 -1.35 1.53
N ASN A 27 6.51 -1.24 0.42
CA ASN A 27 7.18 -0.03 -0.03
C ASN A 27 6.47 0.66 -1.21
N ALA A 28 5.23 0.27 -1.52
CA ALA A 28 4.38 0.90 -2.53
C ALA A 28 3.93 2.31 -2.12
N VAL A 29 3.75 2.55 -0.82
CA VAL A 29 3.50 3.89 -0.26
C VAL A 29 4.36 4.13 0.97
N LEU A 30 5.05 5.26 0.95
CA LEU A 30 5.88 5.78 2.03
C LEU A 30 5.95 7.30 1.88
N GLY A 31 6.03 7.99 3.01
CA GLY A 31 6.41 9.40 3.09
C GLY A 31 7.63 9.48 3.98
N LEU A 32 8.77 9.94 3.46
CA LEU A 32 9.99 10.08 4.24
C LEU A 32 10.64 11.42 3.87
N PRO A 33 10.97 12.27 4.85
CA PRO A 33 11.67 13.52 4.59
C PRO A 33 13.00 13.30 3.86
N ALA A 34 13.51 14.35 3.22
CA ALA A 34 14.84 14.33 2.63
C ALA A 34 15.89 13.94 3.70
N HIS A 35 16.90 13.16 3.28
CA HIS A 35 17.99 12.70 4.15
C HIS A 35 17.57 11.86 5.37
N HIS A 36 16.40 11.21 5.31
CA HIS A 36 15.93 10.37 6.40
C HIS A 36 16.81 9.12 6.60
N ASN A 37 17.25 8.87 7.84
CA ASN A 37 18.15 7.75 8.20
C ASN A 37 17.60 6.37 7.81
N PHE A 38 16.28 6.18 7.87
CA PHE A 38 15.65 4.93 7.42
C PHE A 38 15.93 4.67 5.93
N THR A 39 15.86 5.71 5.09
CA THR A 39 16.14 5.62 3.66
C THR A 39 17.59 5.25 3.42
N TRP A 40 18.53 5.89 4.15
CA TRP A 40 19.95 5.55 4.07
C TRP A 40 20.22 4.09 4.44
N ASN A 41 19.71 3.64 5.59
CA ASN A 41 19.84 2.25 6.03
C ASN A 41 19.22 1.26 5.03
N SER A 42 18.13 1.66 4.37
CA SER A 42 17.49 0.85 3.34
C SER A 42 18.37 0.70 2.10
N MET A 43 19.05 1.77 1.67
CA MET A 43 20.00 1.71 0.56
C MET A 43 21.23 0.85 0.89
N GLU A 44 21.79 0.99 2.10
CA GLU A 44 22.89 0.13 2.54
C GLU A 44 22.49 -1.35 2.59
N ASP A 45 21.30 -1.63 3.13
CA ASP A 45 20.78 -2.98 3.22
C ASP A 45 20.50 -3.58 1.83
N PHE A 46 19.99 -2.79 0.88
CA PHE A 46 19.80 -3.20 -0.50
C PHE A 46 21.09 -3.74 -1.12
N VAL A 47 22.19 -2.99 -0.99
CA VAL A 47 23.50 -3.37 -1.54
C VAL A 47 24.06 -4.61 -0.84
N LYS A 48 24.00 -4.66 0.50
CA LYS A 48 24.57 -5.75 1.30
C LYS A 48 23.82 -7.07 1.14
N ASN A 49 22.49 -7.02 0.93
CA ASN A 49 21.63 -8.20 0.96
C ASN A 49 20.90 -8.43 -0.37
N TYR A 50 21.46 -7.95 -1.48
CA TYR A 50 20.85 -8.13 -2.79
C TYR A 50 20.70 -9.62 -3.15
N LYS A 51 19.49 -9.99 -3.61
CA LYS A 51 19.09 -11.32 -4.09
C LYS A 51 18.09 -11.15 -5.22
N GLY A 52 18.57 -11.07 -6.46
CA GLY A 52 17.73 -10.76 -7.63
C GLY A 52 16.71 -11.85 -7.99
N ASN A 53 16.89 -13.07 -7.49
CA ASN A 53 15.97 -14.19 -7.72
C ASN A 53 14.79 -14.25 -6.72
N VAL A 54 14.76 -13.39 -5.70
CA VAL A 54 13.70 -13.36 -4.68
C VAL A 54 12.92 -12.06 -4.81
N TRP A 55 11.71 -12.14 -5.39
CA TRP A 55 10.87 -10.99 -5.74
C TRP A 55 10.71 -9.96 -4.61
N GLY A 56 10.42 -10.40 -3.38
CA GLY A 56 10.18 -9.50 -2.25
C GLY A 56 11.44 -9.02 -1.52
N ASN A 57 12.63 -9.49 -1.88
CA ASN A 57 13.83 -9.29 -1.08
C ASN A 57 14.29 -7.82 -1.04
N GLN A 58 14.09 -7.07 -2.11
CA GLN A 58 14.46 -5.65 -2.20
C GLN A 58 13.32 -4.69 -1.86
N GLY A 59 12.09 -5.19 -1.78
CA GLY A 59 10.90 -4.40 -1.47
C GLY A 59 10.39 -4.72 -0.06
N PRO A 60 9.25 -5.42 0.09
CA PRO A 60 8.64 -5.69 1.39
C PRO A 60 9.59 -6.25 2.47
N HIS A 61 10.41 -7.24 2.12
CA HIS A 61 11.33 -7.85 3.10
C HIS A 61 12.47 -6.92 3.49
N LEU A 62 12.87 -5.98 2.61
CA LEU A 62 13.90 -4.99 2.90
C LEU A 62 13.40 -3.99 3.93
N PHE A 63 12.25 -3.39 3.63
CA PHE A 63 11.65 -2.41 4.52
C PHE A 63 11.34 -3.03 5.88
N THR A 64 10.82 -4.26 5.88
CA THR A 64 10.52 -5.01 7.12
C THR A 64 11.79 -5.25 7.97
N ARG A 65 12.88 -5.77 7.38
CA ARG A 65 14.10 -6.08 8.16
C ARG A 65 14.84 -4.81 8.61
N VAL A 66 14.81 -3.75 7.80
CA VAL A 66 15.39 -2.45 8.16
C VAL A 66 14.57 -1.81 9.28
N LEU A 67 13.24 -1.84 9.22
CA LEU A 67 12.39 -1.35 10.31
C LEU A 67 12.67 -2.06 11.62
N LYS A 68 12.70 -3.41 11.62
CA LYS A 68 12.98 -4.19 12.83
C LYS A 68 14.29 -3.77 13.50
N LYS A 69 15.36 -3.57 12.71
CA LYS A 69 16.65 -3.06 13.20
C LYS A 69 16.57 -1.59 13.64
N PHE A 70 15.97 -0.73 12.81
CA PHE A 70 15.86 0.71 13.06
C PHE A 70 15.10 1.01 14.35
N CYS A 71 14.03 0.27 14.61
CA CYS A 71 13.17 0.41 15.78
C CYS A 71 13.59 -0.44 16.98
N ASN A 72 14.58 -1.33 16.81
CA ASN A 72 14.97 -2.32 17.82
C ASN A 72 13.78 -3.17 18.30
N ILE A 73 13.00 -3.70 17.34
CA ILE A 73 11.82 -4.54 17.60
C ILE A 73 11.95 -5.89 16.89
N SER A 74 11.45 -6.95 17.52
CA SER A 74 11.40 -8.30 16.95
C SER A 74 10.11 -8.54 16.14
N ARG A 75 9.00 -7.96 16.60
CA ARG A 75 7.67 -8.02 15.99
C ARG A 75 7.02 -6.64 16.03
N PHE A 76 6.09 -6.40 15.11
CA PHE A 76 5.19 -5.26 15.17
C PHE A 76 3.77 -5.73 14.87
N GLU A 77 2.81 -5.17 15.58
CA GLU A 77 1.41 -5.42 15.32
C GLU A 77 0.94 -4.52 14.18
N SER A 78 0.16 -5.08 13.26
CA SER A 78 -0.38 -4.36 12.10
C SER A 78 -1.89 -4.23 12.21
N VAL A 79 -2.37 -3.93 13.41
CA VAL A 79 -3.79 -3.76 13.74
C VAL A 79 -4.16 -2.31 14.08
N GLN A 80 -3.16 -1.46 14.33
CA GLN A 80 -3.32 -0.03 14.59
C GLN A 80 -2.07 0.72 14.10
N ASP A 81 -2.22 2.03 13.91
CA ASP A 81 -1.07 2.90 13.65
C ASP A 81 -0.14 2.92 14.87
N LEU A 82 1.16 2.86 14.63
CA LEU A 82 2.20 2.90 15.65
C LEU A 82 3.23 3.96 15.30
N VAL A 83 3.98 4.45 16.28
CA VAL A 83 5.09 5.39 16.04
C VAL A 83 6.37 4.83 16.65
N CYS A 84 7.43 4.83 15.85
CA CYS A 84 8.77 4.45 16.29
C CYS A 84 9.78 5.50 15.83
N LYS A 85 10.56 6.06 16.77
CA LYS A 85 11.63 7.04 16.47
C LYS A 85 11.16 8.14 15.51
N ASN A 86 9.96 8.67 15.74
CA ASN A 86 9.30 9.71 14.93
C ASN A 86 8.87 9.28 13.51
N VAL A 87 8.83 7.97 13.22
CA VAL A 87 8.26 7.40 11.99
C VAL A 87 6.93 6.74 12.32
N SER A 88 5.87 7.15 11.64
CA SER A 88 4.56 6.50 11.71
C SER A 88 4.57 5.19 10.91
N TYR A 89 4.13 4.13 11.53
CA TYR A 89 3.90 2.83 10.93
C TYR A 89 2.39 2.65 10.77
N LEU A 90 1.91 2.76 9.54
CA LEU A 90 0.48 2.74 9.26
C LEU A 90 -0.01 1.31 9.04
N TYR A 91 -1.07 0.91 9.76
CA TYR A 91 -1.67 -0.44 9.61
C TYR A 91 -2.36 -0.63 8.25
N PRO A 92 -2.65 -1.89 7.85
CA PRO A 92 -3.06 -2.20 6.48
C PRO A 92 -4.33 -1.50 6.01
N GLN A 93 -5.28 -1.16 6.90
CA GLN A 93 -6.51 -0.50 6.45
C GLN A 93 -6.26 0.91 5.87
N ARG A 94 -5.11 1.54 6.15
CA ARG A 94 -4.79 2.86 5.59
C ARG A 94 -4.60 2.83 4.06
N TYR A 95 -4.07 1.73 3.51
CA TYR A 95 -3.68 1.63 2.09
C TYR A 95 -4.04 0.30 1.40
N TYR A 96 -4.20 -0.76 2.18
CA TYR A 96 -4.41 -2.14 1.74
C TYR A 96 -5.65 -2.79 2.38
N PRO A 97 -6.80 -2.10 2.48
CA PRO A 97 -8.00 -2.65 3.13
C PRO A 97 -8.54 -3.91 2.43
N ILE A 98 -8.23 -4.09 1.14
CA ILE A 98 -8.40 -5.35 0.42
C ILE A 98 -6.99 -5.91 0.15
N PRO A 99 -6.59 -7.01 0.79
CA PRO A 99 -5.25 -7.56 0.64
C PRO A 99 -5.04 -8.15 -0.76
N TYR A 100 -3.79 -8.30 -1.19
CA TYR A 100 -3.45 -8.81 -2.52
C TYR A 100 -4.11 -10.15 -2.85
N ALA A 101 -4.30 -11.04 -1.87
CA ALA A 101 -4.95 -12.34 -2.07
C ALA A 101 -6.43 -12.20 -2.49
N SER A 102 -7.05 -11.08 -2.13
CA SER A 102 -8.45 -10.74 -2.42
C SER A 102 -8.61 -9.68 -3.52
N TRP A 103 -7.56 -9.37 -4.29
CA TRP A 103 -7.57 -8.29 -5.31
C TRP A 103 -8.77 -8.34 -6.27
N LYS A 104 -9.31 -9.54 -6.57
CA LYS A 104 -10.47 -9.71 -7.46
C LYS A 104 -11.72 -8.99 -6.95
N LYS A 105 -11.83 -8.70 -5.65
CA LYS A 105 -12.94 -7.96 -5.05
C LYS A 105 -13.14 -6.57 -5.65
N TYR A 106 -12.07 -5.94 -6.16
CA TYR A 106 -12.17 -4.67 -6.90
C TYR A 106 -12.99 -4.81 -8.18
N TYR A 107 -13.01 -5.98 -8.82
CA TYR A 107 -13.68 -6.21 -10.11
C TYR A 107 -14.93 -7.09 -9.99
N GLN A 108 -15.48 -7.22 -8.78
CA GLN A 108 -16.75 -7.90 -8.52
C GLN A 108 -17.86 -6.87 -8.37
N ALA A 109 -19.08 -7.24 -8.75
CA ALA A 109 -20.27 -6.43 -8.49
C ALA A 109 -20.61 -6.45 -7.00
N TRP A 110 -21.06 -5.32 -6.47
CA TRP A 110 -21.47 -5.18 -5.06
C TRP A 110 -22.90 -4.65 -4.97
N GLU A 111 -23.67 -5.19 -4.02
CA GLU A 111 -24.98 -4.62 -3.66
C GLU A 111 -24.82 -3.35 -2.82
N LYS A 112 -23.81 -3.35 -1.94
CA LYS A 112 -23.43 -2.21 -1.10
C LYS A 112 -21.92 -2.05 -1.12
N PHE A 113 -21.45 -0.87 -1.52
CA PHE A 113 -20.01 -0.59 -1.57
C PHE A 113 -19.44 -0.31 -0.17
N PRO A 114 -18.21 -0.77 0.12
CA PRO A 114 -17.48 -0.36 1.31
C PRO A 114 -17.15 1.14 1.29
N THR A 115 -17.20 1.78 2.45
CA THR A 115 -16.92 3.22 2.63
C THR A 115 -15.43 3.54 2.78
N PHE A 116 -14.63 2.53 3.16
CA PHE A 116 -13.19 2.65 3.43
C PHE A 116 -12.86 3.78 4.42
N ASP A 117 -13.68 3.98 5.44
CA ASP A 117 -13.62 5.11 6.39
C ASP A 117 -12.26 5.32 7.08
N GLU A 118 -11.40 4.32 7.08
CA GLU A 118 -10.06 4.39 7.66
C GLU A 118 -8.94 4.56 6.61
N SER A 119 -9.23 4.43 5.32
CA SER A 119 -8.24 4.43 4.25
C SER A 119 -7.96 5.84 3.69
N TYR A 120 -6.70 6.10 3.35
CA TYR A 120 -6.29 7.30 2.62
C TYR A 120 -6.22 7.04 1.11
N ALA A 121 -5.84 5.82 0.73
CA ALA A 121 -5.81 5.37 -0.65
C ALA A 121 -6.03 3.85 -0.73
N LEU A 122 -6.23 3.34 -1.93
CA LEU A 122 -6.51 1.93 -2.19
C LEU A 122 -5.54 1.37 -3.22
N HIS A 123 -4.71 0.41 -2.81
CA HIS A 123 -3.83 -0.33 -3.71
C HIS A 123 -4.61 -1.42 -4.47
N ILE A 124 -4.71 -1.31 -5.80
CA ILE A 124 -5.57 -2.21 -6.61
C ILE A 124 -4.84 -3.47 -7.14
N TRP A 125 -3.55 -3.60 -6.86
CA TRP A 125 -2.74 -4.82 -7.09
C TRP A 125 -2.64 -5.24 -8.56
N ASN A 126 -2.25 -4.33 -9.44
CA ASN A 126 -2.16 -4.57 -10.88
C ASN A 126 -1.25 -5.77 -11.23
N LYS A 127 -0.18 -6.00 -10.46
CA LYS A 127 0.67 -7.20 -10.60
C LYS A 127 -0.10 -8.51 -10.48
N MET A 128 -1.14 -8.55 -9.64
CA MET A 128 -1.98 -9.72 -9.42
C MET A 128 -3.00 -9.94 -10.54
N ASN A 129 -3.35 -8.88 -11.27
CA ASN A 129 -4.33 -8.89 -12.35
C ASN A 129 -3.79 -9.47 -13.66
N LYS A 130 -3.34 -10.73 -13.64
CA LYS A 130 -2.91 -11.46 -14.86
C LYS A 130 -4.04 -11.65 -15.89
N GLN A 131 -5.29 -11.47 -15.44
CA GLN A 131 -6.49 -11.60 -16.26
C GLN A 131 -6.82 -10.33 -17.06
N LYS A 132 -6.06 -9.24 -16.88
CA LYS A 132 -6.27 -7.95 -17.55
C LYS A 132 -7.69 -7.42 -17.36
N LYS A 133 -8.27 -7.61 -16.17
CA LYS A 133 -9.56 -6.99 -15.83
C LYS A 133 -9.39 -5.48 -15.80
N THR A 134 -10.36 -4.76 -16.37
CA THR A 134 -10.36 -3.29 -16.40
C THR A 134 -11.63 -2.76 -15.73
N MET A 135 -11.65 -1.46 -15.48
CA MET A 135 -12.90 -0.76 -15.15
C MET A 135 -13.82 -0.79 -16.38
N VAL A 136 -15.10 -1.08 -16.18
CA VAL A 136 -16.13 -1.11 -17.23
C VAL A 136 -17.35 -0.29 -16.76
N PRO A 137 -17.76 0.75 -17.50
CA PRO A 137 -18.98 1.49 -17.18
C PRO A 137 -20.23 0.60 -17.17
N GLY A 138 -21.12 0.81 -16.20
CA GLY A 138 -22.35 0.03 -15.97
C GLY A 138 -22.14 -1.35 -15.31
N SER A 139 -20.91 -1.72 -14.97
CA SER A 139 -20.58 -3.03 -14.39
C SER A 139 -21.02 -3.22 -12.93
N LYS A 140 -21.35 -2.14 -12.23
CA LYS A 140 -21.66 -2.11 -10.78
C LYS A 140 -20.53 -2.69 -9.93
N THR A 141 -19.31 -2.66 -10.44
CA THR A 141 -18.13 -3.16 -9.73
C THR A 141 -17.57 -2.13 -8.77
N LEU A 142 -16.81 -2.59 -7.77
CA LEU A 142 -16.12 -1.68 -6.86
C LEU A 142 -15.15 -0.75 -7.60
N MET A 143 -14.45 -1.24 -8.62
CA MET A 143 -13.53 -0.45 -9.44
C MET A 143 -14.26 0.66 -10.19
N GLU A 144 -15.43 0.38 -10.77
CA GLU A 144 -16.27 1.42 -11.37
C GLU A 144 -16.67 2.46 -10.33
N HIS A 145 -17.17 2.04 -9.17
CA HIS A 145 -17.59 2.95 -8.12
C HIS A 145 -16.46 3.90 -7.67
N LEU A 146 -15.26 3.36 -7.50
CA LEU A 146 -14.07 4.15 -7.15
C LEU A 146 -13.71 5.16 -8.25
N TYR A 147 -13.81 4.78 -9.52
CA TYR A 147 -13.55 5.70 -10.64
C TYR A 147 -14.58 6.82 -10.68
N GLN A 148 -15.87 6.51 -10.50
CA GLN A 148 -16.94 7.51 -10.46
C GLN A 148 -16.72 8.54 -9.35
N GLN A 149 -16.30 8.09 -8.16
CA GLN A 149 -16.16 8.96 -6.99
C GLN A 149 -14.84 9.72 -6.95
N HIS A 150 -13.72 9.07 -7.26
CA HIS A 150 -12.39 9.58 -7.00
C HIS A 150 -11.58 9.88 -8.28
N CYS A 151 -12.05 9.46 -9.45
CA CYS A 151 -11.41 9.74 -10.73
C CYS A 151 -12.43 10.19 -11.81
N PRO A 152 -13.30 11.18 -11.54
CA PRO A 152 -14.43 11.51 -12.42
C PRO A 152 -14.01 11.94 -13.83
N THR A 153 -12.88 12.63 -13.98
CA THR A 153 -12.34 13.00 -15.31
C THR A 153 -11.91 11.76 -16.11
N THR A 154 -11.26 10.79 -15.47
CA THR A 154 -10.87 9.52 -16.11
C THR A 154 -12.10 8.70 -16.46
N TYR A 155 -13.10 8.64 -15.58
CA TYR A 155 -14.35 7.93 -15.85
C TYR A 155 -15.12 8.53 -17.03
N GLY A 156 -15.22 9.86 -17.11
CA GLY A 156 -15.91 10.55 -18.21
C GLY A 156 -15.19 10.52 -19.56
N ALA A 157 -13.94 10.07 -19.59
CA ALA A 157 -13.15 9.93 -20.82
C ALA A 157 -13.24 8.52 -21.44
N ILE A 158 -13.96 7.59 -20.80
CA ILE A 158 -14.14 6.19 -21.22
C ILE A 158 -15.50 6.03 -21.91
#